data_AF-A0A914D5S4-F1
#
_entry.id   AF-A0A914D5S4-F1
#
_cell.length_a   1.000
_cell.length_b   1.000
_cell.length_c   1.000
_cell.angle_alpha   90.00
_cell.angle_beta   90.00
_cell.angle_gamma   90.00
#
_symmetry.space_group_name_H-M   'P 1'
#
loop_
_entity.id
_entity.type
_entity.pdbx_description
1 polymer ?
#
loop_
_entity_poly.entity_id
_entity_poly.type
_entity_poly.pdbx_seq_one_letter_code
_entity_poly.pdbx_strand_id
1 'polypeptide(L)'
;MVISIPSLIGILLTALASTSLLVNLFVLFILYRGGLLKASKSSIYLLAFASIMSNCIRAAMIAFYMGPSVILQTYIFSDDPYDIINAIISYMENATWNVDMLISTTIAINR
;
A
#
# COMPACT_ATOMS: atom_id res chain seq x y z
N MET A 1 18.60 -9.70 24.35
CA MET A 1 18.27 -9.96 22.94
C MET A 1 18.68 -8.71 22.16
N VAL A 2 19.72 -8.78 21.33
CA VAL A 2 20.18 -7.62 20.55
C VAL A 2 19.32 -7.55 19.28
N ILE A 3 18.55 -6.47 19.12
CA ILE A 3 17.73 -6.26 17.91
C ILE A 3 18.68 -5.86 16.78
N SER A 4 18.64 -6.58 15.67
CA SER A 4 19.42 -6.22 14.48
C SER A 4 18.84 -4.95 13.82
N ILE A 5 19.70 -4.13 13.19
CA ILE A 5 19.25 -2.94 12.44
C ILE A 5 18.18 -3.31 11.40
N PRO A 6 18.33 -4.40 10.60
CA PRO A 6 17.29 -4.82 9.68
C PRO A 6 15.96 -5.13 10.37
N SER A 7 15.98 -5.87 11.50
CA SER A 7 14.76 -6.17 12.24
C SER A 7 14.07 -4.91 12.77
N LEU A 8 14.83 -3.89 13.20
CA LEU A 8 14.27 -2.60 13.60
C LEU A 8 13.59 -1.87 12.42
N ILE A 9 14.24 -1.85 11.25
CA ILE A 9 13.67 -1.27 10.02
C ILE A 9 12.37 -2.00 9.66
N GLY A 10 12.37 -3.34 9.71
CA GLY A 10 11.18 -4.15 9.43
C GLY A 10 10.02 -3.86 10.38
N ILE A 11 10.29 -3.68 11.68
CA ILE A 11 9.26 -3.31 12.67
C ILE A 11 8.68 -1.93 12.37
N LEU A 12 9.52 -0.93 12.13
CA LEU A 12 9.08 0.43 11.82
C LEU A 12 8.26 0.47 10.52
N LEU A 13 8.73 -0.24 9.49
CA LEU A 13 8.04 -0.37 8.22
C LEU A 13 6.66 -1.01 8.39
N THR A 14 6.58 -2.11 9.15
CA THR A 14 5.33 -2.81 9.45
C THR A 14 4.36 -1.91 10.22
N ALA A 15 4.85 -1.18 11.23
CA ALA A 15 4.03 -0.28 12.04
C ALA A 15 3.47 0.89 11.22
N LEU A 16 4.32 1.51 10.39
CA LEU A 16 3.92 2.60 9.52
C LEU A 16 2.90 2.13 8.47
N ALA A 17 3.16 0.99 7.83
CA ALA A 17 2.25 0.41 6.85
C ALA A 17 0.91 0.02 7.48
N SER A 18 0.90 -0.56 8.67
CA SER A 18 -0.34 -0.89 9.39
C SER A 18 -1.15 0.36 9.74
N THR A 19 -0.47 1.43 10.18
CA THR A 19 -1.12 2.71 10.47
C THR A 19 -1.69 3.33 9.20
N SER A 20 -0.92 3.32 8.10
CA SER A 20 -1.37 3.79 6.79
C SER A 20 -2.58 3.01 6.30
N LEU A 21 -2.59 1.68 6.46
CA LEU A 21 -3.70 0.83 6.07
C LEU A 21 -4.97 1.19 6.86
N LEU A 22 -4.86 1.35 8.19
CA LEU A 22 -6.00 1.73 9.03
C LEU A 22 -6.59 3.08 8.63
N VAL A 23 -5.74 4.08 8.38
CA VAL A 23 -6.19 5.41 7.95
C VAL A 23 -6.87 5.34 6.58
N ASN A 24 -6.26 4.66 5.59
CA ASN A 24 -6.85 4.57 4.25
C ASN A 24 -8.18 3.78 4.26
N LEU A 25 -8.27 2.69 5.02
CA LEU A 25 -9.53 1.95 5.21
C LEU A 25 -10.61 2.80 5.87
N PHE A 26 -10.25 3.60 6.87
CA PHE A 26 -11.17 4.54 7.50
C PHE A 26 -11.67 5.59 6.52
N VAL A 27 -10.79 6.16 5.70
CA VAL A 27 -11.18 7.11 4.65
C VAL A 27 -12.10 6.44 3.62
N LEU A 28 -11.78 5.23 3.14
CA LEU A 28 -12.66 4.48 2.23
C LEU A 28 -14.03 4.24 2.83
N PHE A 29 -14.09 3.89 4.11
CA PHE A 29 -15.35 3.70 4.82
C PHE A 29 -16.18 5.00 4.85
N ILE A 30 -15.54 6.16 5.13
CA ILE A 30 -16.20 7.46 5.06
C ILE A 30 -16.69 7.77 3.65
N LEU A 31 -15.86 7.54 2.62
CA LEU A 31 -16.24 7.79 1.22
C LEU A 31 -17.42 6.92 0.78
N TYR A 32 -17.42 5.65 1.19
CA TYR A 32 -18.52 4.72 0.95
C TYR A 32 -19.81 5.20 1.62
N ARG A 33 -19.76 5.52 2.92
CA ARG A 33 -20.90 6.09 3.67
C ARG A 33 -21.38 7.42 3.10
N GLY A 34 -20.46 8.26 2.64
CA GLY A 34 -20.71 9.57 2.04
C GLY A 34 -21.27 9.51 0.62
N GLY A 35 -21.60 8.31 0.10
CA GLY A 35 -22.25 8.13 -1.19
C GLY A 35 -21.36 8.54 -2.36
N LEU A 36 -20.04 8.33 -2.28
CA LEU A 36 -19.12 8.64 -3.38
C LEU A 36 -19.45 7.86 -4.67
N LEU A 37 -20.17 6.74 -4.57
CA LEU A 37 -20.74 5.97 -5.70
C LEU A 37 -22.05 6.56 -6.27
N LYS A 38 -22.57 7.65 -5.69
CA LYS A 38 -23.73 8.36 -6.26
C LYS A 38 -23.24 9.25 -7.41
N ALA A 39 -23.87 9.09 -8.57
CA ALA A 39 -23.39 9.43 -9.91
C ALA A 39 -23.06 10.90 -10.24
N SER A 40 -22.99 11.81 -9.27
CA SER A 40 -22.83 13.26 -9.50
C SER A 40 -21.50 13.85 -9.02
N LYS A 41 -20.49 13.03 -8.70
CA LYS A 41 -19.19 13.55 -8.20
C LYS A 41 -18.18 13.74 -9.32
N SER A 42 -17.46 14.88 -9.30
CA SER A 42 -16.36 15.23 -10.20
C SER A 42 -15.34 14.11 -10.33
N SER A 43 -14.74 13.94 -11.52
CA SER A 43 -13.69 12.95 -11.83
C SER A 43 -12.54 12.93 -10.82
N ILE A 44 -12.28 14.06 -10.15
CA ILE A 44 -11.28 14.19 -9.08
C ILE A 44 -11.59 13.26 -7.89
N TYR A 45 -12.87 13.07 -7.54
CA TYR A 45 -13.27 12.16 -6.46
C TYR A 45 -13.03 10.70 -6.81
N LEU A 46 -13.19 10.34 -8.08
CA LEU A 46 -12.93 8.97 -8.57
C LEU A 46 -11.42 8.69 -8.62
N LEU A 47 -10.62 9.67 -9.02
CA LEU A 47 -9.15 9.60 -8.94
C LEU A 47 -8.66 9.48 -7.50
N ALA A 48 -9.20 10.29 -6.59
CA ALA A 48 -8.87 10.20 -5.16
C ALA A 48 -9.24 8.83 -4.57
N PHE A 49 -10.41 8.28 -4.93
CA PHE A 49 -10.80 6.94 -4.53
C PHE A 49 -9.82 5.87 -5.05
N ALA A 50 -9.45 5.93 -6.32
CA ALA A 50 -8.48 5.00 -6.91
C ALA A 50 -7.10 5.07 -6.22
N SER A 51 -6.63 6.28 -5.88
CA SER A 51 -5.38 6.48 -5.13
C SER A 51 -5.47 5.87 -3.73
N ILE A 52 -6.56 6.10 -2.98
CA ILE A 52 -6.74 5.54 -1.64
C ILE A 52 -6.81 4.00 -1.70
N MET A 53 -7.50 3.43 -2.70
CA MET A 53 -7.53 1.99 -2.92
C MET A 53 -6.14 1.42 -3.23
N SER A 54 -5.37 2.09 -4.10
CA SER A 54 -3.99 1.70 -4.40
C SER A 54 -3.13 1.72 -3.13
N ASN A 55 -3.28 2.75 -2.30
CA ASN A 55 -2.59 2.88 -1.03
C ASN A 55 -2.96 1.78 -0.02
N CYS A 56 -4.22 1.36 0.05
CA CYS A 56 -4.62 0.18 0.84
C CYS A 56 -3.90 -1.09 0.39
N ILE A 57 -3.89 -1.37 -0.92
CA ILE A 57 -3.24 -2.58 -1.46
C ILE A 57 -1.75 -2.56 -1.13
N ARG A 58 -1.08 -1.43 -1.38
CA ARG A 58 0.35 -1.26 -1.07
C ARG A 58 0.65 -1.38 0.42
N ALA A 59 -0.13 -0.71 1.26
CA ALA A 59 0.05 -0.78 2.71
C ALA A 59 -0.16 -2.21 3.25
N ALA A 60 -1.11 -2.97 2.69
CA ALA A 60 -1.31 -4.36 3.05
C ALA A 60 -0.11 -5.24 2.66
N MET A 61 0.42 -5.09 1.44
CA MET A 61 1.62 -5.82 1.01
C MET A 61 2.83 -5.50 1.90
N ILE A 62 3.01 -4.24 2.28
CA ILE A 62 4.14 -3.84 3.14
C ILE A 62 3.94 -4.37 4.56
N ALA A 63 2.75 -4.24 5.14
CA ALA A 63 2.47 -4.65 6.52
C ALA A 63 2.50 -6.18 6.71
N PHE A 64 1.99 -6.95 5.75
CA PHE A 64 1.82 -8.39 5.91
C PHE A 64 2.88 -9.24 5.20
N TYR A 65 3.65 -8.64 4.29
CA TYR A 65 4.68 -9.38 3.55
C TYR A 65 6.07 -8.74 3.63
N MET A 66 6.28 -7.52 3.15
CA MET A 66 7.65 -6.95 3.10
C MET A 66 8.21 -6.72 4.51
N GLY A 67 7.44 -6.09 5.39
CA GLY A 67 7.83 -5.81 6.77
C GLY A 67 8.24 -7.08 7.53
N PRO A 68 7.38 -8.12 7.60
CA PRO A 68 7.75 -9.37 8.24
C PRO A 68 8.92 -10.09 7.55
N SER A 69 9.04 -10.02 6.22
CA SER A 69 10.19 -10.58 5.50
C SER A 69 11.51 -9.92 5.92
N VAL A 70 11.50 -8.58 6.10
CA VAL A 70 12.66 -7.86 6.63
C VAL A 70 12.90 -8.22 8.11
N ILE A 71 11.88 -8.40 8.93
CA ILE A 71 12.06 -8.80 10.33
C ILE A 71 12.74 -10.18 10.43
N LEU A 72 12.27 -11.12 9.62
CA LEU A 72 12.74 -12.51 9.61
C LEU A 72 14.03 -12.72 8.81
N GLN A 73 14.47 -11.71 8.04
CA GLN A 73 15.63 -11.81 7.14
C GLN A 73 15.48 -12.95 6.11
N THR A 74 14.24 -13.32 5.78
CA THR A 74 13.89 -14.28 4.73
C THR A 74 12.56 -13.91 4.11
N TYR A 75 12.29 -14.41 2.92
CA TYR A 75 10.99 -14.28 2.27
C TYR A 75 9.99 -15.25 2.92
N ILE A 76 8.76 -14.79 3.11
CA ILE A 76 7.74 -15.56 3.85
C ILE A 76 7.31 -16.85 3.12
N PHE A 77 7.27 -16.83 1.78
CA PHE A 77 6.69 -17.92 0.99
C PHE A 77 7.70 -18.90 0.41
N SER A 78 8.93 -18.45 0.15
CA SER A 78 9.98 -19.27 -0.46
C SER A 78 11.33 -18.65 -0.20
N ASP A 79 12.32 -19.44 0.22
CA ASP A 79 13.71 -18.97 0.39
C ASP A 79 14.36 -18.61 -0.96
N ASP A 80 13.74 -18.97 -2.10
CA ASP A 80 14.18 -18.54 -3.43
C ASP A 80 13.71 -17.10 -3.72
N PRO A 81 14.63 -16.12 -3.87
CA PRO A 81 14.28 -14.75 -4.23
C PRO A 81 13.59 -14.64 -5.59
N TYR A 82 13.75 -15.62 -6.47
CA TYR A 82 13.14 -15.67 -7.81
C TYR A 82 11.83 -16.46 -7.86
N ASP A 83 11.31 -16.89 -6.70
CA ASP A 83 10.01 -17.52 -6.63
C ASP A 83 8.91 -16.62 -7.23
N ILE A 84 7.98 -17.26 -7.93
CA ILE A 84 6.92 -16.57 -8.66
C ILE A 84 6.06 -15.69 -7.73
N ILE A 85 5.83 -16.11 -6.48
CA ILE A 85 5.03 -15.34 -5.52
C ILE A 85 5.77 -14.08 -5.12
N ASN A 86 7.08 -14.19 -4.83
CA ASN A 86 7.93 -13.05 -4.49
C ASN A 86 7.95 -12.05 -5.65
N ALA A 87 8.10 -12.53 -6.89
CA ALA A 87 8.07 -11.72 -8.10
C ALA A 87 6.72 -11.01 -8.30
N ILE A 88 5.59 -11.70 -8.10
CA ILE A 88 4.25 -11.11 -8.20
C ILE A 88 4.07 -9.98 -7.18
N ILE A 89 4.47 -10.21 -5.93
CA ILE A 89 4.31 -9.18 -4.88
C ILE A 89 5.17 -7.96 -5.18
N SER A 90 6.43 -8.14 -5.59
CA SER A 90 7.29 -7.03 -6.01
C SER A 90 6.74 -6.28 -7.23
N TYR A 91 6.20 -7.00 -8.21
CA TYR A 91 5.57 -6.38 -9.37
C TYR A 91 4.32 -5.58 -8.99
N MET A 92 3.44 -6.13 -8.13
CA MET A 92 2.24 -5.44 -7.67
C MET A 92 2.58 -4.18 -6.86
N GLU A 93 3.60 -4.25 -6.00
CA GLU A 93 4.09 -3.08 -5.27
C GLU A 93 4.53 -1.97 -6.23
N ASN A 94 5.38 -2.32 -7.19
CA ASN A 94 5.87 -1.35 -8.17
C ASN A 94 4.73 -0.77 -9.03
N ALA A 95 3.81 -1.62 -9.49
CA ALA A 95 2.65 -1.20 -10.26
C ALA A 95 1.75 -0.23 -9.48
N THR A 96 1.44 -0.54 -8.21
CA THR A 96 0.63 0.34 -7.35
C THR A 96 1.30 1.68 -7.10
N TRP A 97 2.62 1.70 -6.94
CA TRP A 97 3.38 2.95 -6.79
C TRP A 97 3.31 3.83 -8.05
N ASN A 98 3.50 3.23 -9.24
CA ASN A 98 3.38 3.97 -10.50
C ASN A 98 1.96 4.53 -10.72
N VAL A 99 0.93 3.75 -10.41
CA VAL A 99 -0.46 4.21 -10.49
C VAL A 99 -0.71 5.40 -9.57
N ASP A 100 -0.23 5.34 -8.32
CA ASP A 100 -0.42 6.41 -7.35
C ASP A 100 0.33 7.71 -7.75
N MET A 101 1.52 7.57 -8.35
CA MET A 101 2.27 8.68 -8.92
C MET A 101 1.50 9.35 -10.07
N LEU A 102 0.99 8.59 -11.03
CA LEU A 102 0.21 9.12 -12.15
C LEU A 102 -1.06 9.84 -11.68
N ILE A 103 -1.78 9.26 -10.70
CA ILE A 103 -2.97 9.89 -10.12
C ILE A 103 -2.59 11.19 -9.42
N SER A 104 -1.53 11.19 -8.62
CA SER A 104 -1.06 12.39 -7.90
C SER A 104 -0.67 13.51 -8.86
N THR A 105 0.05 13.20 -9.93
CA THR A 105 0.38 14.15 -11.00
C THR A 105 -0.89 14.68 -11.69
N THR A 106 -1.85 13.81 -12.00
CA THR A 106 -3.11 14.22 -12.63
C THR A 106 -3.92 15.16 -11.73
N ILE A 107 -3.99 14.87 -10.43
CA ILE A 107 -4.66 15.73 -9.45
C ILE A 107 -3.93 17.08 -9.33
N ALA A 108 -2.60 17.09 -9.37
CA ALA A 108 -1.82 18.32 -9.30
C ALA A 108 -2.02 19.22 -10.52
N ILE A 109 -2.18 18.64 -11.72
CA ILE A 109 -2.43 19.39 -12.96
C ILE A 109 -3.87 19.94 -13.01
N ASN A 110 -4.85 19.22 -12.45
CA ASN A 110 -6.26 19.61 -12.45
C ASN A 110 -6.65 20.60 -11.33
N ARG A 111 -5.71 21.05 -10.49
CA ARG A 111 -5.92 22.05 -9.44
C ARG A 111 -5.51 23.43 -9.91
#